data_AF-A0A7L4RIX2-F1
#
_entry.id   AF-A0A7L4RIX2-F1
#
_cell.length_a   1.000
_cell.length_b   1.000
_cell.length_c   1.000
_cell.angle_alpha   90.00
_cell.angle_beta   90.00
_cell.angle_gamma   90.00
#
_symmetry.space_group_name_H-M   'P 1'
#
loop_
_entity.id
_entity.type
_entity.pdbx_description
1 polymer ?
#
loop_
_entity_poly.entity_id
_entity_poly.type
_entity_poly.pdbx_seq_one_letter_code
_entity_poly.pdbx_strand_id
1 'polypeptide(L)'
;MASEEEIRAKVDELEKLKAELIERIKKVNRRLRYKLYEKKALEPFLEKTKDIVVEPLRRKKRILEFRIATQAYTPKLEKELLKEVKKVEKELDGLREVEKARRKSRYVERDIEEANKEVGDIETKLKSYREDLKKLYDAMREFRNIARKTAGAEKREDDDLVALGDLALMEKEE
;
A
#
# COMPACT_ATOMS: atom_id res chain seq x y z
N MET A 1 29.94 22.79 -2.01
CA MET A 1 29.16 22.24 -0.88
C MET A 1 27.75 22.78 -1.02
N ALA A 2 26.71 21.95 -0.83
CA ALA A 2 25.32 22.42 -0.92
C ALA A 2 25.09 23.53 0.13
N SER A 3 24.41 24.61 -0.27
CA SER A 3 24.08 25.71 0.66
C SER A 3 23.09 25.25 1.74
N GLU A 4 23.07 25.91 2.90
CA GLU A 4 22.12 25.56 3.98
C GLU A 4 20.66 25.68 3.51
N GLU A 5 20.39 26.60 2.59
CA GLU A 5 19.08 26.81 1.95
C GLU A 5 18.68 25.63 1.05
N GLU A 6 19.61 25.08 0.26
CA GLU A 6 19.37 23.87 -0.55
C GLU A 6 19.04 22.65 0.31
N ILE A 7 19.69 22.51 1.47
CA ILE A 7 19.43 21.39 2.38
C ILE A 7 18.05 21.53 3.03
N ARG A 8 17.65 22.74 3.43
CA ARG A 8 16.31 23.01 3.96
C ARG A 8 15.22 22.75 2.92
N ALA A 9 15.40 23.21 1.68
CA ALA A 9 14.45 22.95 0.60
C ALA A 9 14.24 21.45 0.37
N LYS A 10 15.32 20.66 0.35
CA LYS A 10 15.25 19.19 0.22
C LYS A 10 14.57 18.51 1.40
N VAL A 11 14.75 19.03 2.63
CA VAL A 11 14.04 18.53 3.80
C VAL A 11 12.54 18.78 3.67
N ASP A 12 12.13 19.99 3.31
CA ASP A 12 10.72 20.33 3.13
C ASP A 12 10.05 19.47 2.04
N GLU A 13 10.76 19.22 0.93
CA GLU A 13 10.30 18.32 -0.14
C GLU A 13 10.11 16.88 0.37
N LEU A 14 11.09 16.32 1.07
CA LEU A 14 11.01 14.97 1.62
C LEU A 14 9.93 14.85 2.71
N GLU A 15 9.69 15.90 3.49
CA GLU A 15 8.61 15.93 4.48
C GLU A 15 7.23 15.94 3.83
N LYS A 16 7.06 16.69 2.73
CA LYS A 16 5.83 16.65 1.92
C LYS A 16 5.59 15.26 1.34
N LEU A 17 6.60 14.68 0.68
CA LEU A 17 6.50 13.33 0.10
C LEU A 17 6.20 12.27 1.17
N LYS A 18 6.83 12.37 2.34
CA LYS A 18 6.54 11.51 3.50
C LYS A 18 5.10 11.67 3.96
N ALA A 19 4.58 12.90 4.06
CA ALA A 19 3.20 13.16 4.46
C ALA A 19 2.20 12.55 3.46
N GLU A 20 2.43 12.73 2.16
CA GLU A 20 1.62 12.14 1.10
C GLU A 20 1.60 10.60 1.17
N LEU A 21 2.76 9.98 1.39
CA LEU A 21 2.86 8.52 1.55
C LEU A 21 2.11 8.04 2.81
N ILE A 22 2.15 8.79 3.91
CA ILE A 22 1.39 8.47 5.13
C ILE A 22 -0.12 8.55 4.85
N GLU A 23 -0.59 9.56 4.13
CA GLU A 23 -1.99 9.67 3.74
C GLU A 23 -2.43 8.51 2.84
N ARG A 24 -1.57 8.13 1.89
CA ARG A 24 -1.81 6.98 1.02
C ARG A 24 -1.91 5.68 1.83
N ILE A 25 -0.98 5.42 2.76
CA ILE A 25 -1.07 4.27 3.68
C ILE A 25 -2.38 4.29 4.47
N LYS A 26 -2.80 5.45 5.00
CA LYS A 26 -4.07 5.56 5.73
C LYS A 26 -5.27 5.14 4.86
N LYS A 27 -5.30 5.57 3.59
CA LYS A 27 -6.35 5.18 2.63
C LYS A 27 -6.33 3.69 2.33
N VAL A 28 -5.15 3.12 2.05
CA VAL A 28 -4.99 1.68 1.78
C VAL A 28 -5.39 0.85 2.99
N ASN A 29 -4.97 1.24 4.21
CA ASN A 29 -5.35 0.55 5.44
C ASN A 29 -6.86 0.59 5.72
N ARG A 30 -7.55 1.68 5.38
CA ARG A 30 -9.02 1.74 5.47
C ARG A 30 -9.66 0.74 4.51
N ARG A 31 -9.19 0.68 3.26
CA ARG A 31 -9.64 -0.31 2.25
C ARG A 31 -9.37 -1.74 2.74
N LEU A 32 -8.17 -2.01 3.25
CA LEU A 32 -7.77 -3.32 3.77
C LEU A 32 -8.71 -3.76 4.90
N ARG A 33 -8.97 -2.89 5.89
CA ARG A 33 -9.91 -3.19 6.99
C ARG A 33 -11.30 -3.56 6.48
N TYR A 34 -11.83 -2.75 5.55
CA TYR A 34 -13.13 -3.03 4.95
C TYR A 34 -13.15 -4.40 4.26
N LYS A 35 -12.11 -4.72 3.48
CA LYS A 35 -12.00 -6.01 2.78
C LYS A 35 -11.84 -7.19 3.73
N LEU A 36 -11.12 -7.03 4.84
CA LEU A 36 -11.03 -8.04 5.89
C LEU A 36 -12.38 -8.30 6.56
N TYR A 37 -13.18 -7.26 6.83
CA TYR A 37 -14.54 -7.44 7.34
C TYR A 37 -15.44 -8.11 6.30
N GLU A 38 -15.32 -7.75 5.03
CA GLU A 38 -16.05 -8.38 3.93
C GLU A 38 -15.71 -9.87 3.81
N LYS A 39 -14.43 -10.24 3.94
CA LYS A 39 -14.00 -11.64 3.98
C LYS A 39 -14.61 -12.38 5.19
N LYS A 40 -14.49 -11.79 6.38
CA LYS A 40 -15.04 -12.36 7.62
C LYS A 40 -16.56 -12.55 7.57
N ALA A 41 -17.27 -11.67 6.87
CA ALA A 41 -18.72 -11.80 6.67
C ALA A 41 -19.08 -12.94 5.69
N LEU A 42 -18.22 -13.23 4.72
CA LEU A 42 -18.43 -14.30 3.74
C LEU A 42 -18.05 -15.68 4.27
N GLU A 43 -17.09 -15.77 5.20
CA GLU A 43 -16.58 -17.03 5.77
C GLU A 43 -17.69 -17.96 6.30
N PRO A 44 -18.64 -17.53 7.17
CA PRO A 44 -19.67 -18.42 7.70
C PRO A 44 -20.59 -19.02 6.62
N PHE A 45 -20.85 -18.26 5.54
CA PHE A 45 -21.68 -18.73 4.44
C PHE A 45 -20.92 -19.74 3.58
N LEU A 46 -19.63 -19.50 3.33
CA LEU A 46 -18.79 -20.39 2.53
C LEU A 46 -18.47 -21.70 3.25
N GLU A 47 -18.31 -21.67 4.57
CA GLU A 47 -18.12 -22.87 5.39
C GLU A 47 -19.35 -23.78 5.35
N LYS A 48 -20.55 -23.21 5.51
CA LYS A 48 -21.82 -23.95 5.40
C LYS A 48 -22.05 -24.56 4.02
N THR A 49 -21.46 -23.98 2.98
CA THR A 49 -21.66 -24.37 1.57
C THR A 49 -20.42 -25.03 0.97
N LYS A 50 -19.49 -25.52 1.80
CA LYS A 50 -18.22 -26.09 1.36
C LYS A 50 -18.41 -27.34 0.48
N ASP A 51 -19.35 -28.20 0.85
CA ASP A 51 -19.59 -29.49 0.19
C ASP A 51 -20.39 -29.37 -1.10
N ILE A 52 -20.93 -28.18 -1.39
CA ILE A 52 -21.71 -27.93 -2.61
C ILE A 52 -20.77 -27.86 -3.81
N VAL A 53 -20.91 -28.82 -4.74
CA VAL A 53 -20.13 -28.87 -5.99
C VAL A 53 -21.04 -28.60 -7.18
N VAL A 54 -20.77 -27.52 -7.91
CA VAL A 54 -21.61 -27.06 -9.03
C VAL A 54 -21.20 -27.70 -10.37
N GLU A 55 -19.95 -28.14 -10.49
CA GLU A 55 -19.37 -28.69 -11.73
C GLU A 55 -20.12 -29.93 -12.26
N PRO A 56 -20.53 -30.92 -11.43
CA PRO A 56 -21.30 -32.07 -11.88
C PRO A 56 -22.63 -31.69 -12.52
N LEU A 57 -23.34 -30.69 -11.96
CA LEU A 57 -24.62 -30.22 -12.49
C LEU A 57 -24.45 -29.50 -13.82
N ARG A 58 -23.42 -28.66 -13.96
CA ARG A 58 -23.05 -28.02 -15.24
C ARG A 58 -22.70 -29.06 -16.31
N ARG A 59 -21.99 -30.13 -15.94
CA ARG A 59 -21.67 -31.23 -16.86
C ARG A 59 -22.92 -32.00 -17.26
N LYS A 60 -23.80 -32.32 -16.30
CA LYS A 60 -25.09 -32.98 -16.54
C LYS A 60 -25.98 -32.17 -17.50
N LYS A 61 -26.08 -30.84 -17.28
CA LYS A 61 -26.80 -29.94 -18.19
C LYS A 61 -26.26 -30.02 -19.63
N ARG A 62 -24.94 -29.89 -19.82
CA ARG A 62 -24.30 -29.99 -21.14
C ARG A 62 -24.55 -31.34 -21.83
N ILE A 63 -24.51 -32.45 -21.08
CA ILE A 63 -24.79 -33.78 -21.63
C ILE A 63 -26.25 -33.88 -22.08
N LEU A 64 -27.20 -33.37 -21.29
CA LEU A 64 -28.62 -33.38 -21.67
C LEU A 64 -28.90 -32.51 -22.89
N GLU A 65 -28.32 -31.30 -22.97
CA GLU A 65 -28.40 -30.43 -24.14
C GLU A 65 -27.84 -31.10 -25.40
N PHE A 66 -26.70 -31.78 -25.27
CA PHE A 66 -26.11 -32.54 -26.36
C PHE A 66 -27.02 -33.71 -26.80
N ARG A 67 -27.62 -34.43 -25.86
CA ARG A 67 -28.59 -35.50 -26.17
C ARG A 67 -29.84 -34.98 -26.86
N ILE A 68 -30.33 -33.80 -26.48
CA ILE A 68 -31.44 -33.13 -27.18
C ILE A 68 -31.02 -32.84 -28.63
N ALA A 69 -29.84 -32.26 -28.83
CA ALA A 69 -29.38 -31.88 -30.16
C ALA A 69 -29.07 -33.06 -31.09
N THR A 70 -28.68 -34.22 -30.54
CA THR A 70 -28.15 -35.36 -31.34
C THR A 70 -29.01 -36.61 -31.31
N GLN A 71 -29.79 -36.84 -30.25
CA GLN A 71 -30.45 -38.12 -29.97
C GLN A 71 -31.97 -37.98 -29.74
N ALA A 72 -32.55 -36.78 -29.79
CA ALA A 72 -33.99 -36.59 -29.66
C ALA A 72 -34.72 -36.81 -31.00
N TYR A 73 -34.78 -38.07 -31.45
CA TYR A 73 -35.43 -38.45 -32.71
C TYR A 73 -36.97 -38.53 -32.61
N THR A 74 -37.55 -38.42 -31.41
CA THR A 74 -39.02 -38.33 -31.23
C THR A 74 -39.42 -37.16 -30.33
N PRO A 75 -40.60 -36.53 -30.57
CA PRO A 75 -41.11 -35.44 -29.73
C PRO A 75 -41.35 -35.83 -28.26
N LYS A 76 -41.64 -37.12 -28.00
CA LYS A 76 -41.81 -37.62 -26.62
C LYS A 76 -40.47 -37.61 -25.87
N LEU A 77 -39.42 -38.14 -26.49
CA LEU A 77 -38.08 -38.20 -25.92
C LEU A 77 -37.47 -36.81 -25.73
N GLU A 78 -37.71 -35.90 -26.69
CA GLU A 78 -37.33 -34.49 -26.57
C GLU A 78 -38.00 -33.81 -25.35
N LYS A 79 -39.31 -34.02 -25.16
CA LYS A 79 -40.04 -33.47 -24.01
C LYS A 79 -39.53 -34.00 -22.67
N GLU A 80 -39.13 -35.26 -22.60
CA GLU A 80 -38.55 -35.86 -21.40
C GLU A 80 -37.19 -35.26 -21.06
N LEU A 81 -36.29 -35.16 -22.04
CA LEU A 81 -34.99 -34.52 -21.87
C LEU A 81 -35.12 -33.04 -21.48
N LEU A 82 -36.07 -32.30 -22.07
CA LEU A 82 -36.36 -30.92 -21.68
C LEU A 82 -36.85 -30.79 -20.23
N LYS A 83 -37.66 -31.75 -19.74
CA LYS A 83 -38.05 -31.78 -18.33
C LYS A 83 -36.85 -31.99 -17.42
N GLU A 84 -35.92 -32.87 -17.79
CA GLU A 84 -34.69 -33.10 -17.03
C GLU A 84 -33.77 -31.88 -17.02
N VAL A 85 -33.59 -31.21 -18.18
CA VAL A 85 -32.84 -29.94 -18.26
C VAL A 85 -33.43 -28.90 -17.32
N LYS A 86 -34.77 -28.72 -17.32
CA LYS A 86 -35.44 -27.78 -16.41
C LYS A 86 -35.23 -28.11 -14.93
N LYS A 87 -35.14 -29.40 -14.56
CA LYS A 87 -34.82 -29.79 -13.18
C LYS A 87 -33.39 -29.40 -12.80
N VAL A 88 -32.43 -29.72 -13.67
CA VAL A 88 -31.01 -29.35 -13.47
C VAL A 88 -30.83 -27.83 -13.44
N GLU A 89 -31.58 -27.08 -14.24
CA GLU A 89 -31.56 -25.61 -14.20
C GLU A 89 -32.06 -25.05 -12.87
N LYS A 90 -33.17 -25.57 -12.34
CA LYS A 90 -33.66 -25.17 -11.01
C LYS A 90 -32.65 -25.46 -9.91
N GLU A 91 -31.98 -26.61 -9.97
CA GLU A 91 -30.91 -26.96 -9.04
C GLU A 91 -29.73 -25.99 -9.18
N LEU A 92 -29.29 -25.66 -10.40
CA LEU A 92 -28.23 -24.68 -10.65
C LEU A 92 -28.59 -23.27 -10.17
N ASP A 93 -29.84 -22.84 -10.33
CA ASP A 93 -30.32 -21.54 -9.84
C ASP A 93 -30.26 -21.46 -8.31
N GLY A 94 -30.61 -22.55 -7.61
CA GLY A 94 -30.44 -22.65 -6.15
C GLY A 94 -28.98 -22.53 -5.69
N LEU A 95 -28.02 -22.88 -6.55
CA LEU A 95 -26.59 -22.78 -6.26
C LEU A 95 -25.94 -21.45 -6.72
N ARG A 96 -26.71 -20.58 -7.37
CA ARG A 96 -26.20 -19.33 -7.95
C ARG A 96 -25.62 -18.40 -6.89
N GLU A 97 -26.21 -18.37 -5.70
CA GLU A 97 -25.73 -17.55 -4.58
C GLU A 97 -24.39 -18.04 -4.04
N VAL A 98 -24.21 -19.37 -3.99
CA VAL A 98 -22.95 -20.01 -3.59
C VAL A 98 -21.83 -19.66 -4.57
N GLU A 99 -22.10 -19.73 -5.88
CA GLU A 99 -21.11 -19.31 -6.88
C GLU A 99 -20.76 -17.82 -6.77
N LYS A 100 -21.77 -16.96 -6.59
CA LYS A 100 -21.55 -15.52 -6.40
C LYS A 100 -20.68 -15.25 -5.18
N ALA A 101 -20.97 -15.89 -4.04
CA ALA A 101 -20.19 -15.76 -2.82
C ALA A 101 -18.75 -16.25 -3.01
N ARG A 102 -18.54 -17.41 -3.66
CA ARG A 102 -17.20 -17.94 -3.95
C ARG A 102 -16.39 -17.03 -4.86
N ARG A 103 -17.01 -16.50 -5.92
CA ARG A 103 -16.36 -15.52 -6.80
C ARG A 103 -15.99 -14.26 -6.02
N LYS A 104 -16.93 -13.74 -5.23
CA LYS A 104 -16.71 -12.55 -4.40
C LYS A 104 -15.55 -12.77 -3.42
N SER A 105 -15.49 -13.92 -2.75
CA SER A 105 -14.39 -14.28 -1.86
C SER A 105 -13.03 -14.20 -2.55
N ARG A 106 -12.91 -14.76 -3.76
CA ARG A 106 -11.66 -14.71 -4.54
C ARG A 106 -11.24 -13.28 -4.90
N TYR A 107 -12.20 -12.42 -5.25
CA TYR A 107 -11.90 -11.02 -5.53
C TYR A 107 -11.47 -10.28 -4.26
N VAL A 108 -12.13 -10.53 -3.13
CA VAL A 108 -11.76 -9.96 -1.83
C VAL A 108 -10.36 -10.41 -1.40
N GLU A 109 -10.01 -11.67 -1.61
CA GLU A 109 -8.67 -12.19 -1.32
C GLU A 109 -7.59 -11.49 -2.18
N ARG A 110 -7.83 -11.35 -3.48
CA ARG A 110 -6.92 -10.59 -4.36
C ARG A 110 -6.79 -9.13 -3.94
N ASP A 111 -7.91 -8.48 -3.62
CA ASP A 111 -7.92 -7.10 -3.12
C ASP A 111 -7.06 -6.95 -1.84
N ILE A 112 -7.12 -7.93 -0.94
CA ILE A 112 -6.33 -7.95 0.30
C ILE A 112 -4.84 -8.14 -0.03
N GLU A 113 -4.50 -9.07 -0.91
CA GLU A 113 -3.12 -9.32 -1.33
C GLU A 113 -2.49 -8.08 -2.01
N GLU A 114 -3.22 -7.44 -2.93
CA GLU A 114 -2.79 -6.22 -3.60
C GLU A 114 -2.60 -5.06 -2.60
N ALA A 115 -3.54 -4.88 -1.68
CA ALA A 115 -3.44 -3.85 -0.65
C ALA A 115 -2.24 -4.09 0.29
N ASN A 116 -1.96 -5.34 0.67
CA ASN A 116 -0.79 -5.68 1.49
C ASN A 116 0.53 -5.40 0.75
N LYS A 117 0.60 -5.70 -0.55
CA LYS A 117 1.76 -5.36 -1.39
C LYS A 117 1.97 -3.85 -1.45
N GLU A 118 0.89 -3.09 -1.69
CA GLU A 118 0.96 -1.63 -1.73
C GLU A 118 1.41 -1.04 -0.38
N VAL A 119 0.94 -1.58 0.75
CA VAL A 119 1.43 -1.18 2.08
C VAL A 119 2.93 -1.44 2.21
N GLY A 120 3.41 -2.63 1.83
CA GLY A 120 4.83 -2.98 1.87
C GLY A 120 5.70 -2.04 1.02
N ASP A 121 5.26 -1.72 -0.19
CA ASP A 121 5.95 -0.79 -1.09
C ASP A 121 6.01 0.64 -0.53
N ILE A 122 4.95 1.09 0.15
CA ILE A 122 4.97 2.43 0.76
C ILE A 122 5.83 2.43 2.03
N GLU A 123 5.82 1.35 2.83
CA GLU A 123 6.67 1.24 4.01
C GLU A 123 8.16 1.24 3.68
N THR A 124 8.57 0.57 2.60
CA THR A 124 9.96 0.62 2.12
C THR A 124 10.36 2.03 1.70
N LYS A 125 9.51 2.74 0.93
CA LYS A 125 9.73 4.14 0.58
C LYS A 125 9.79 5.06 1.81
N LEU A 126 8.91 4.88 2.78
CA LEU A 126 8.93 5.67 4.02
C LEU A 126 10.21 5.43 4.83
N LYS A 127 10.77 4.20 4.84
CA LYS A 127 12.07 3.94 5.46
C LYS A 127 13.18 4.72 4.75
N SER A 128 13.23 4.68 3.42
CA SER A 128 14.24 5.43 2.66
C SER A 128 14.17 6.94 2.93
N TYR A 129 12.98 7.54 2.90
CA TYR A 129 12.81 8.96 3.20
C TYR A 129 13.18 9.32 4.64
N ARG A 130 12.95 8.43 5.61
CA ARG A 130 13.38 8.67 7.01
C ARG A 130 14.89 8.64 7.15
N GLU A 131 15.56 7.75 6.45
CA GLU A 131 17.03 7.67 6.42
C GLU A 131 17.64 8.90 5.75
N ASP A 132 17.08 9.33 4.62
CA ASP A 132 17.55 10.52 3.91
C ASP A 132 17.31 11.80 4.69
N LEU A 133 16.13 11.95 5.31
CA LEU A 133 15.88 13.06 6.24
C LEU A 133 16.89 13.07 7.38
N LYS A 134 17.19 11.90 7.97
CA LYS A 134 18.18 11.81 9.06
C LYS A 134 19.56 12.30 8.60
N LYS A 135 20.03 11.87 7.42
CA LYS A 135 21.30 12.34 6.84
C LYS A 135 21.32 13.85 6.61
N LEU A 136 20.23 14.43 6.11
CA LEU A 136 20.13 15.87 5.87
C LEU A 136 20.11 16.67 7.18
N TYR A 137 19.42 16.16 8.21
CA TYR A 137 19.42 16.76 9.54
C TYR A 137 20.79 16.67 10.22
N ASP A 138 21.49 15.55 10.10
CA ASP A 138 22.85 15.37 10.62
C ASP A 138 23.83 16.33 9.90
N ALA A 139 23.73 16.45 8.57
CA ALA A 139 24.52 17.42 7.79
C ALA A 139 24.26 18.87 8.23
N MET A 140 23.00 19.27 8.41
CA MET A 140 22.67 20.61 8.94
C MET A 140 23.26 20.84 10.34
N ARG A 141 23.28 19.82 11.19
CA ARG A 141 23.87 19.92 12.53
C ARG A 141 25.39 20.10 12.46
N GLU A 142 26.05 19.40 11.55
CA GLU A 142 27.48 19.56 11.30
C GLU A 142 27.81 20.98 10.79
N PHE A 143 27.06 21.50 9.82
CA PHE A 143 27.21 22.89 9.35
C PHE A 143 27.09 23.89 10.50
N ARG A 144 26.08 23.77 11.37
CA ARG A 144 25.92 24.65 12.54
C ARG A 144 27.07 24.52 13.55
N ASN A 145 27.58 23.31 13.76
CA ASN A 145 28.70 23.09 14.67
C ASN A 145 30.01 23.68 14.12
N ILE A 146 30.26 23.55 12.82
CA ILE A 146 31.41 24.16 12.15
C ILE A 146 31.30 25.69 12.24
N ALA A 147 30.16 26.28 11.89
CA ALA A 147 29.92 27.72 11.96
C ALA A 147 30.09 28.29 13.40
N ARG A 148 29.69 27.54 14.43
CA ARG A 148 29.93 27.93 15.83
C ARG A 148 31.40 27.89 16.21
N LYS A 149 32.15 26.92 15.70
CA LYS A 149 33.59 26.79 15.97
C LYS A 149 34.38 27.89 15.27
N THR A 150 34.04 28.23 14.03
CA THR A 150 34.69 29.34 13.29
C THR A 150 34.38 30.68 13.95
N ALA A 151 33.12 30.97 14.27
CA ALA A 151 32.76 32.21 14.98
C ALA A 151 33.36 32.31 16.39
N GLY A 152 33.60 31.17 17.06
CA GLY A 152 34.30 31.14 18.35
C GLY A 152 35.82 31.27 18.23
N ALA A 153 36.40 30.96 17.07
CA ALA A 153 37.81 31.17 16.76
C ALA A 153 38.07 32.62 16.33
N GLU A 154 37.23 33.18 15.46
CA GLU A 154 37.26 34.60 15.07
C GLU A 154 37.18 35.53 16.29
N LYS A 155 36.28 35.24 17.25
CA LYS A 155 36.22 36.01 18.50
C LYS A 155 37.50 35.96 19.35
N ARG A 156 38.25 34.86 19.30
CA ARG A 156 39.52 34.73 20.04
C ARG A 156 40.64 35.47 19.32
N GLU A 157 40.66 35.42 17.99
CA GLU A 157 41.59 36.22 17.19
C GLU A 157 41.34 37.72 17.37
N ASP A 158 40.08 38.16 17.46
CA ASP A 158 39.74 39.56 17.76
C ASP A 158 40.12 39.98 19.18
N ASP A 159 40.02 39.09 20.17
CA ASP A 159 40.42 39.36 21.57
C ASP A 159 41.96 39.36 21.75
N ASP A 160 42.71 38.62 20.93
CA ASP A 160 44.19 38.57 20.94
C ASP A 160 44.85 39.75 20.18
N LEU A 161 44.08 40.52 19.40
CA LEU A 161 44.54 41.75 18.76
C LEU A 161 44.48 42.93 19.76
N VAL A 162 45.58 43.17 20.48
CA VAL A 162 45.75 44.40 21.26
C VAL A 162 45.61 45.61 20.32
N ALA A 163 44.71 46.54 20.65
CA ALA A 163 44.53 47.76 19.87
C ALA A 163 45.85 48.55 19.78
N LEU A 164 46.26 48.95 18.58
CA LEU A 164 47.50 49.73 18.34
C LEU A 164 47.60 51.03 19.17
N GLY A 165 46.50 51.50 19.76
CA GLY A 165 46.48 52.61 20.71
C GLY A 165 47.16 52.32 22.06
N ASP A 166 47.21 51.05 22.50
CA ASP A 166 47.79 50.67 23.79
C ASP A 166 49.31 50.41 23.73
N LEU A 167 49.86 50.15 22.53
CA LEU A 167 51.31 50.08 22.30
C LEU A 167 51.96 51.47 22.27
N ALA A 168 51.24 52.51 21.84
CA ALA A 168 51.77 53.86 21.70
C ALA A 168 51.97 54.62 23.03
N LEU A 169 51.46 54.08 24.15
CA LEU A 169 51.65 54.65 25.49
C LEU A 169 52.89 54.13 26.21
N MET A 170 53.44 52.97 25.82
CA MET A 170 54.64 52.41 26.46
C MET A 170 55.95 53.03 25.99
N GLU A 171 56.01 53.63 24.79
CA GLU A 171 57.23 54.30 24.30
C GLU A 171 57.40 55.76 24.78
N LYS A 172 56.44 56.30 25.55
CA LYS A 172 56.51 57.68 26.07
C LYS A 172 56.89 57.79 27.56
N GLU A 173 57.19 56.68 28.22
CA GLU A 173 57.56 56.64 29.64
C GLU A 173 59.02 56.23 29.92
N GLU A 174 59.92 56.34 28.93
CA GLU A 174 61.38 56.30 29.16
C GLU A 174 62.02 57.70 29.28
#